data_AF-A0A232EQ23-F1
#
_entry.id   AF-A0A232EQ23-F1
#
_cell.length_a   1.000
_cell.length_b   1.000
_cell.length_c   1.000
_cell.angle_alpha   90.00
_cell.angle_beta   90.00
_cell.angle_gamma   90.00
#
_symmetry.space_group_name_H-M   'P 1'
#
loop_
_entity.id
_entity.type
_entity.pdbx_description
1 polymer ?
#
loop_
_entity_poly.entity_id
_entity_poly.type
_entity_poly.pdbx_seq_one_letter_code
_entity_poly.pdbx_strand_id
1 'polypeptide(L)'
;MDLNTASIFGLLVEGIGYTQMEELLADANRKEFELARRAGDIDENGNPFITVIVDGSWLTRSYGTKYDSLSGVGTIIGQKTEKVLAE
;
A
#
# COMPACT_ATOMS: atom_id res chain seq x y z
N MET A 1 -7.74 -28.92 19.88
CA MET A 1 -8.39 -28.39 18.66
C MET A 1 -7.94 -29.28 17.51
N ASP A 2 -8.85 -29.68 16.63
CA ASP A 2 -8.47 -30.52 15.49
C ASP A 2 -7.69 -29.70 14.45
N LEU A 3 -6.89 -30.38 13.64
CA LEU A 3 -6.01 -29.75 12.64
C LEU A 3 -6.80 -28.93 11.61
N ASN A 4 -8.04 -29.32 11.31
CA ASN A 4 -8.89 -28.59 10.38
C ASN A 4 -9.41 -27.29 10.99
N THR A 5 -9.81 -27.29 12.27
CA THR A 5 -10.23 -26.06 12.95
C THR A 5 -9.11 -25.02 12.99
N ALA A 6 -7.86 -25.44 13.25
CA ALA A 6 -6.71 -24.54 13.24
C ALA A 6 -6.41 -23.98 11.83
N SER A 7 -6.52 -24.81 10.79
CA SER A 7 -6.28 -24.39 9.41
C SER A 7 -7.37 -23.43 8.91
N ILE A 8 -8.63 -23.68 9.26
CA ILE A 8 -9.75 -22.78 8.93
C ILE A 8 -9.57 -21.42 9.61
N PHE A 9 -9.14 -21.41 10.88
CA PHE A 9 -8.91 -20.16 11.60
C PHE A 9 -7.75 -19.35 11.00
N GLY A 10 -6.66 -20.01 10.59
CA GLY A 10 -5.56 -19.36 9.89
C GLY A 10 -5.99 -18.70 8.58
N LEU A 11 -6.74 -19.43 7.74
CA LEU A 11 -7.25 -18.91 6.47
C LEU A 11 -8.21 -17.72 6.69
N LEU A 12 -9.05 -17.78 7.71
CA LEU A 12 -10.01 -16.73 8.02
C LEU A 12 -9.31 -15.45 8.50
N VAL A 13 -8.30 -15.58 9.38
CA VAL A 13 -7.51 -14.43 9.87
C VAL A 13 -6.71 -13.79 8.75
N GLU A 14 -6.07 -14.59 7.89
CA GLU A 14 -5.36 -14.05 6.73
C GLU A 14 -6.32 -13.32 5.79
N GLY A 15 -7.44 -13.94 5.40
CA GLY A 15 -8.42 -13.35 4.50
C GLY A 15 -9.03 -12.05 5.03
N ILE A 16 -9.41 -12.02 6.31
CA ILE A 16 -9.92 -10.83 6.99
C ILE A 16 -8.85 -9.73 7.00
N GLY A 17 -7.58 -10.08 7.24
CA GLY A 17 -6.45 -9.16 7.20
C GLY A 17 -6.29 -8.50 5.83
N TYR A 18 -6.31 -9.27 4.74
CA TYR A 18 -6.21 -8.73 3.37
C TYR A 18 -7.33 -7.74 3.07
N THR A 19 -8.59 -8.08 3.38
CA THR A 19 -9.72 -7.19 3.13
C THR A 19 -9.62 -5.86 3.89
N GLN A 20 -9.09 -5.86 5.11
CA GLN A 20 -8.88 -4.63 5.88
C GLN A 20 -7.77 -3.76 5.29
N MET A 21 -6.70 -4.37 4.79
CA MET A 21 -5.62 -3.61 4.15
C MET A 21 -6.10 -2.91 2.88
N GLU A 22 -6.91 -3.58 2.07
CA GLU A 22 -7.53 -2.97 0.88
C GLU A 22 -8.46 -1.81 1.24
N GLU A 23 -9.25 -1.95 2.30
CA GLU A 23 -10.16 -0.89 2.77
C GLU A 23 -9.40 0.33 3.28
N LEU A 24 -8.32 0.13 4.05
CA LEU A 24 -7.46 1.22 4.53
C LEU A 24 -6.76 1.95 3.37
N LEU A 25 -6.31 1.22 2.35
CA LEU A 25 -5.70 1.79 1.16
C LEU A 25 -6.72 2.63 0.36
N ALA A 26 -7.96 2.13 0.23
CA ALA A 26 -9.03 2.85 -0.43
C ALA A 26 -9.42 4.15 0.32
N ASP A 27 -9.44 4.12 1.66
CA ASP A 27 -9.71 5.29 2.49
C ASP A 27 -8.58 6.34 2.39
N ALA A 28 -7.32 5.90 2.40
CA ALA A 28 -6.16 6.80 2.22
C ALA A 28 -6.22 7.51 0.86
N ASN A 29 -6.52 6.78 -0.21
CA ASN A 29 -6.68 7.32 -1.56
C ASN A 29 -7.83 8.35 -1.64
N ARG A 30 -8.98 8.08 -0.99
CA ARG A 30 -10.10 9.03 -0.96
C ARG A 30 -9.74 10.33 -0.25
N LYS A 31 -9.09 10.24 0.93
CA LYS A 31 -8.68 11.41 1.70
C LYS A 31 -7.73 12.29 0.90
N GLU A 32 -6.79 11.68 0.18
CA GLU A 32 -5.82 12.42 -0.59
C GLU A 32 -6.43 13.08 -1.84
N PHE A 33 -7.38 12.40 -2.47
CA PHE A 33 -8.19 12.98 -3.54
C PHE A 33 -9.01 14.19 -3.07
N GLU A 34 -9.66 14.09 -1.89
CA GLU A 34 -10.42 15.21 -1.32
C GLU A 34 -9.52 16.40 -0.97
N LEU A 35 -8.33 16.14 -0.45
CA LEU A 35 -7.34 17.17 -0.14
C LEU A 35 -6.80 17.87 -1.40
N ALA A 36 -6.50 17.13 -2.47
CA ALA A 36 -6.13 17.71 -3.76
C ALA A 36 -7.25 18.58 -4.34
N ARG A 37 -8.49 18.07 -4.30
CA ARG A 37 -9.66 18.84 -4.76
C ARG A 37 -9.88 20.11 -3.96
N ARG A 38 -9.67 20.07 -2.64
CA ARG A 38 -9.80 21.25 -1.76
C ARG A 38 -8.67 22.25 -1.95
N ALA A 39 -7.47 21.78 -2.25
CA ALA A 39 -6.31 22.64 -2.52
C ALA A 39 -6.39 23.35 -3.87
N GLY A 40 -7.28 22.91 -4.76
CA GLY A 40 -7.39 23.46 -6.12
C GLY A 40 -6.26 22.99 -7.04
N ASP A 41 -5.60 21.89 -6.69
CA ASP A 41 -4.58 21.21 -7.49
C ASP A 41 -5.26 20.48 -8.66
N ILE A 42 -5.81 21.26 -9.60
CA ILE A 42 -6.62 20.79 -10.71
C ILE A 42 -5.89 21.15 -12.01
N ASP A 43 -5.69 20.16 -12.87
CA ASP A 43 -5.09 20.34 -14.18
C ASP A 43 -6.03 21.12 -15.14
N GLU A 44 -5.52 21.57 -16.28
CA GLU A 44 -6.29 22.28 -17.32
C GLU A 44 -7.52 21.50 -17.81
N ASN A 45 -7.52 20.18 -17.62
CA ASN A 45 -8.60 19.26 -17.96
C ASN A 45 -9.62 19.01 -16.84
N GLY A 46 -9.49 19.66 -15.68
CA GLY A 46 -10.40 19.47 -14.55
C GLY A 46 -10.09 18.25 -13.67
N ASN A 47 -8.94 17.58 -13.91
CA ASN A 47 -8.53 16.41 -13.13
C ASN A 47 -7.66 16.83 -11.95
N PRO A 48 -8.00 16.42 -10.71
CA PRO A 48 -7.16 16.71 -9.56
C PRO A 48 -5.87 15.87 -9.61
N PHE A 49 -4.73 16.50 -9.36
CA PHE A 49 -3.45 15.82 -9.23
C PHE A 49 -2.99 15.80 -7.77
N ILE A 50 -2.40 14.67 -7.37
CA ILE A 50 -1.79 14.50 -6.05
C ILE A 50 -0.27 14.47 -6.19
N THR A 51 0.43 15.11 -5.26
CA THR A 51 1.89 14.95 -5.17
C THR A 51 2.20 13.72 -4.33
N VAL A 52 3.03 12.82 -4.86
CA VAL A 52 3.41 11.57 -4.21
C VAL A 52 4.92 11.47 -4.06
N ILE A 53 5.34 10.81 -2.99
CA ILE A 53 6.72 10.38 -2.74
C ILE A 53 6.79 8.91 -3.12
N VAL A 54 7.79 8.54 -3.91
CA VAL A 54 7.99 7.14 -4.31
C VAL A 54 9.22 6.62 -3.58
N ASP A 55 9.04 5.54 -2.83
CA ASP A 55 10.13 4.79 -2.20
C ASP A 55 10.24 3.40 -2.83
N GLY A 56 11.44 2.84 -2.84
CA GLY A 56 11.73 1.55 -3.46
C GLY A 56 12.51 0.67 -2.50
N SER A 57 11.92 -0.43 -2.07
CA SER A 57 12.60 -1.38 -1.21
C SER A 57 13.08 -2.59 -2.01
N TRP A 58 14.34 -2.97 -1.77
CA TRP A 58 14.97 -4.13 -2.36
C TRP A 58 15.15 -5.21 -1.31
N LEU A 59 14.55 -6.37 -1.54
CA LEU A 59 14.71 -7.51 -0.63
C LEU A 59 16.15 -8.03 -0.72
N THR A 60 16.95 -7.74 0.30
CA THR A 60 18.29 -8.30 0.46
C THR A 60 18.20 -9.59 1.26
N ARG A 61 18.72 -10.70 0.73
CA ARG A 61 18.83 -11.97 1.46
C ARG A 61 20.30 -12.33 1.69
N SER A 62 20.61 -12.93 2.83
CA SER A 62 21.98 -13.32 3.22
C SER A 62 22.12 -14.83 3.42
N TYR A 63 22.13 -15.60 2.33
CA TYR A 63 22.54 -17.03 2.39
C TYR A 63 24.04 -17.16 2.15
N GLY A 64 24.86 -16.70 3.09
CA GLY A 64 26.33 -16.81 3.04
C GLY A 64 27.04 -15.86 2.06
N THR A 65 26.33 -15.30 1.08
CA THR A 65 26.79 -14.20 0.21
C THR A 65 25.66 -13.17 0.12
N LYS A 66 25.97 -11.88 0.07
CA LYS A 66 24.95 -10.83 -0.10
C LYS A 66 24.31 -11.00 -1.48
N TYR A 67 23.04 -11.39 -1.51
CA TYR A 67 22.25 -11.53 -2.74
C TYR A 67 21.07 -10.56 -2.67
N ASP A 68 21.10 -9.55 -3.53
CA ASP A 68 19.99 -8.63 -3.71
C ASP A 68 19.01 -9.27 -4.70
N SER A 69 17.71 -9.31 -4.37
CA SER A 69 16.66 -9.87 -5.25
C SER A 69 16.70 -9.21 -6.63
N LEU A 70 16.25 -9.88 -7.70
CA LEU A 70 16.09 -9.21 -9.00
C LEU A 70 14.78 -8.39 -9.08
N SER A 71 13.89 -8.58 -8.10
CA SER A 71 12.64 -7.83 -7.95
C SER A 71 12.70 -6.96 -6.69
N GLY A 72 12.33 -5.69 -6.87
CA GLY A 72 12.03 -4.74 -5.80
C GLY A 72 10.53 -4.45 -5.73
N VAL A 73 10.10 -3.86 -4.62
CA VAL A 73 8.74 -3.33 -4.45
C VAL A 73 8.81 -1.80 -4.42
N GLY A 74 7.87 -1.15 -5.11
CA GLY A 74 7.80 0.31 -5.19
C GLY A 74 6.59 0.81 -4.43
N THR A 75 6.79 1.59 -3.38
CA THR A 75 5.73 2.14 -2.55
C THR A 75 5.45 3.59 -2.95
N ILE A 76 4.19 3.91 -3.21
CA ILE A 76 3.68 5.25 -3.48
C ILE A 76 3.08 5.80 -2.20
N ILE A 77 3.59 6.94 -1.74
CA ILE A 77 3.20 7.59 -0.48
C ILE A 77 2.62 8.97 -0.81
N GLY A 78 1.43 9.29 -0.29
CA GLY A 78 0.83 10.62 -0.44
C GLY A 78 1.63 11.67 0.32
N GLN A 79 2.03 12.77 -0.32
CA GLN A 79 2.87 13.79 0.33
C GLN A 79 2.16 14.49 1.49
N LYS A 80 0.84 14.71 1.40
CA LYS A 80 0.09 15.51 2.38
C LYS A 80 -0.38 14.68 3.57
N THR A 81 -0.79 13.42 3.34
CA THR A 81 -1.23 12.50 4.40
C THR A 81 -0.12 11.60 4.93
N GLU A 82 1.01 11.51 4.21
CA GLU A 82 2.13 10.60 4.51
C GLU A 82 1.67 9.12 4.61
N LYS A 83 0.56 8.79 3.94
CA LYS A 83 0.01 7.42 3.89
C LYS A 83 0.42 6.72 2.61
N VAL A 84 0.60 5.41 2.70
CA VAL A 84 0.77 4.54 1.54
C VAL A 84 -0.52 4.54 0.73
N LEU A 85 -0.39 4.75 -0.58
CA LEU A 85 -1.48 4.82 -1.55
C LEU A 85 -1.46 3.62 -2.50
N ALA A 86 -0.27 3.05 -2.74
CA ALA A 86 -0.03 1.80 -3.45
C ALA A 86 1.34 1.23 -3.07
N GLU A 87 1.49 -0.08 -3.20
CA GLU A 87 2.73 -0.85 -3.01
C GLU A 87 2.84 -1.99 -4.02
#